data_AF-A0A1S6IW12-F1
#
_entry.id   AF-A0A1S6IW12-F1
#
_cell.length_a   1.000
_cell.length_b   1.000
_cell.length_c   1.000
_cell.angle_alpha   90.00
_cell.angle_beta   90.00
_cell.angle_gamma   90.00
#
_symmetry.space_group_name_H-M   'P 1'
#
loop_
_entity.id
_entity.type
_entity.pdbx_description
1 polymer ?
#
loop_
_entity_poly.entity_id
_entity_poly.type
_entity_poly.pdbx_seq_one_letter_code
_entity_poly.pdbx_strand_id
1 'polypeptide(L)'
;MKKLLISILIIMTAFFFVSCTRGTDMPNSTGTTANSATFDNKTNVGNQNLMSDTADKLGITNQNYPKIDGSTSTLSIVRAINQAMYLSNENDNFPETASKTMPSYKMLINGEVDMIIVPYASSDVLAMAENAGVKLEFFPIAAEALVFITPKENKAENISMEQVCEIYLNYGIANWSALGGTNSELVPICRNSDSGSQSQMENLIPEIFI
;
A
#
# COMPACT_ATOMS: atom_id res chain seq x y z
N MET A 1 34.69 -29.42 -32.29
CA MET A 1 33.41 -30.18 -32.35
C MET A 1 32.39 -29.78 -31.28
N LYS A 2 32.77 -29.30 -30.07
CA LYS A 2 31.79 -28.82 -29.07
C LYS A 2 31.17 -27.44 -29.36
N LYS A 3 31.83 -26.56 -30.13
CA LYS A 3 31.28 -25.25 -30.52
C LYS A 3 30.29 -25.29 -31.70
N LEU A 4 30.25 -26.40 -32.45
CA LEU A 4 29.32 -26.60 -33.57
C LEU A 4 27.96 -27.18 -33.11
N LEU A 5 27.94 -27.90 -31.99
CA LEU A 5 26.73 -28.47 -31.39
C LEU A 5 25.88 -27.42 -30.62
N ILE A 6 26.49 -26.34 -30.14
CA ILE A 6 25.78 -25.29 -29.39
C ILE A 6 25.02 -24.34 -30.34
N SER A 7 25.53 -24.10 -31.55
CA SER A 7 24.85 -23.26 -32.56
C SER A 7 23.62 -23.93 -33.18
N ILE A 8 23.54 -25.27 -33.17
CA ILE A 8 22.35 -26.00 -33.68
C ILE A 8 21.21 -25.99 -32.66
N LEU A 9 21.50 -25.86 -31.36
CA LEU A 9 20.49 -25.83 -30.31
C LEU A 9 19.78 -24.47 -30.17
N ILE A 10 20.38 -23.38 -30.68
CA ILE A 10 19.80 -22.02 -30.63
C ILE A 10 18.88 -21.74 -31.83
N ILE A 11 19.02 -22.50 -32.93
CA ILE A 11 18.22 -22.29 -34.16
C ILE A 11 16.87 -23.04 -34.11
N MET A 12 16.70 -24.00 -33.19
CA MET A 12 15.50 -24.84 -33.13
C MET A 12 14.38 -24.35 -32.19
N THR A 13 14.57 -23.23 -31.47
CA THR A 13 13.56 -22.66 -30.55
C THR A 13 12.93 -21.36 -31.04
N ALA A 14 13.21 -20.94 -32.29
CA ALA A 14 12.67 -19.71 -32.88
C ALA A 14 11.49 -19.92 -33.86
N PHE A 15 10.88 -21.10 -33.89
CA PHE A 15 9.77 -21.41 -34.81
C PHE A 15 8.53 -21.89 -34.07
N PHE A 16 7.83 -20.99 -33.37
CA PHE A 16 6.40 -21.13 -33.09
C PHE A 16 5.79 -19.77 -32.71
N PHE A 17 5.72 -18.83 -33.65
CA PHE A 17 4.65 -17.81 -33.67
C PHE A 17 4.36 -17.40 -35.11
N VAL A 18 3.42 -18.09 -35.74
CA VAL A 18 2.65 -17.55 -36.86
C VAL A 18 1.19 -17.83 -36.54
N SER A 19 0.41 -16.78 -36.29
CA SER A 19 -0.88 -16.65 -36.97
C SER A 19 -1.37 -15.21 -36.98
N CYS A 20 -2.12 -14.92 -38.03
CA CYS A 20 -2.23 -13.63 -38.70
C CYS A 20 -3.33 -12.69 -38.17
N THR A 21 -3.00 -11.41 -38.34
CA THR A 21 -3.81 -10.22 -38.67
C THR A 21 -5.30 -10.38 -39.05
N ARG A 22 -6.13 -9.48 -38.48
CA ARG A 22 -7.25 -8.78 -39.14
C ARG A 22 -7.15 -7.32 -38.68
N GLY A 23 -6.98 -6.31 -39.54
CA GLY A 23 -7.73 -6.05 -40.76
C GLY A 23 -8.82 -5.04 -40.41
N THR A 24 -8.42 -3.77 -40.22
CA THR A 24 -9.32 -2.64 -40.04
C THR A 24 -9.96 -2.31 -41.39
N ASP A 25 -11.26 -2.54 -41.53
CA ASP A 25 -12.06 -1.88 -42.56
C ASP A 25 -13.45 -1.58 -41.99
N MET A 26 -13.72 -0.28 -41.83
CA MET A 26 -15.06 0.27 -41.69
C MET A 26 -15.72 0.35 -43.07
N PRO A 27 -17.01 0.02 -43.19
CA PRO A 27 -17.89 0.71 -44.10
C PRO A 27 -18.97 1.46 -43.33
N ASN A 28 -19.01 2.76 -43.58
CA ASN A 28 -20.14 3.64 -43.29
C ASN A 28 -21.27 3.31 -44.28
N SER A 29 -22.49 3.04 -43.82
CA SER A 29 -23.69 3.17 -44.66
C SER A 29 -24.97 3.29 -43.82
N THR A 30 -25.78 4.22 -44.28
CA THR A 30 -27.00 4.85 -43.78
C THR A 30 -28.29 4.02 -43.83
N GLY A 31 -29.21 4.36 -42.91
CA GLY A 31 -30.68 4.24 -43.03
C GLY A 31 -31.30 2.97 -42.42
N THR A 32 -32.46 2.94 -41.76
CA THR A 32 -33.56 3.90 -41.58
C THR A 32 -34.57 3.30 -40.56
N THR A 33 -35.09 4.15 -39.66
CA THR A 33 -36.36 4.10 -38.86
C THR A 33 -36.74 2.86 -38.02
N ALA A 34 -37.08 3.08 -36.73
CA ALA A 34 -38.47 3.38 -36.33
C ALA A 34 -38.66 3.54 -34.80
N ASN A 35 -39.44 4.55 -34.46
CA ASN A 35 -40.36 4.69 -33.32
C ASN A 35 -39.84 5.03 -31.91
N SER A 36 -40.07 6.32 -31.58
CA SER A 36 -40.24 6.87 -30.24
C SER A 36 -41.05 5.97 -29.32
N ALA A 37 -40.44 5.59 -28.20
CA ALA A 37 -41.11 5.50 -26.93
C ALA A 37 -40.53 6.62 -26.05
N THR A 38 -41.41 7.46 -25.52
CA THR A 38 -41.16 8.52 -24.56
C THR A 38 -40.28 8.01 -23.41
N PHE A 39 -39.07 8.56 -23.29
CA PHE A 39 -38.21 8.39 -22.14
C PHE A 39 -38.76 9.27 -21.01
N ASP A 40 -39.41 8.64 -20.03
CA ASP A 40 -39.67 9.27 -18.74
C ASP A 40 -38.33 9.58 -18.08
N ASN A 41 -37.93 10.85 -18.11
CA ASN A 41 -36.82 11.38 -17.33
C ASN A 41 -37.21 11.42 -15.84
N LYS A 42 -37.21 10.26 -15.20
CA LYS A 42 -37.04 10.16 -13.75
C LYS A 42 -35.56 9.93 -13.47
N THR A 43 -34.87 11.03 -13.15
CA THR A 43 -33.66 11.12 -12.31
C THR A 43 -33.02 9.77 -11.96
N ASN A 44 -32.12 9.31 -12.82
CA ASN A 44 -31.19 8.22 -12.49
C ASN A 44 -30.03 8.84 -11.69
N VAL A 45 -30.31 9.21 -10.43
CA VAL A 45 -29.25 9.30 -9.43
C VAL A 45 -28.98 7.86 -9.06
N GLY A 46 -28.03 7.24 -9.78
CA GLY A 46 -27.59 5.88 -9.48
C GLY A 46 -27.27 5.80 -7.98
N ASN A 47 -27.83 4.80 -7.31
CA ASN A 47 -27.59 4.63 -5.88
C ASN A 47 -26.09 4.37 -5.66
N GLN A 48 -25.36 5.40 -5.22
CA GLN A 48 -23.91 5.36 -5.05
C GLN A 48 -23.46 4.34 -3.99
N ASN A 49 -24.38 3.92 -3.12
CA ASN A 49 -24.17 2.97 -2.03
C ASN A 49 -24.61 1.55 -2.41
N LEU A 50 -24.43 1.16 -3.67
CA LEU A 50 -24.77 -0.20 -4.12
C LEU A 50 -23.75 -1.21 -3.56
N MET A 51 -24.25 -2.16 -2.77
CA MET A 51 -23.45 -3.21 -2.13
C MET A 51 -23.12 -4.34 -3.13
N SER A 52 -22.00 -5.02 -2.90
CA SER A 52 -21.56 -6.20 -3.65
C SER A 52 -22.15 -7.50 -3.08
N ASP A 53 -22.11 -8.58 -3.87
CA ASP A 53 -22.44 -9.94 -3.41
C ASP A 53 -21.61 -10.39 -2.19
N THR A 54 -20.37 -9.90 -2.08
CA THR A 54 -19.49 -10.18 -0.93
C THR A 54 -20.04 -9.54 0.33
N ALA A 55 -20.46 -8.27 0.24
CA ALA A 55 -21.09 -7.57 1.35
C ALA A 55 -22.40 -8.26 1.77
N ASP A 56 -23.24 -8.65 0.82
CA ASP A 56 -24.49 -9.36 1.09
C ASP A 56 -24.26 -10.68 1.83
N LYS A 57 -23.27 -11.48 1.40
CA LYS A 57 -22.90 -12.75 2.08
C LYS A 57 -22.42 -12.56 3.51
N LEU A 58 -21.80 -11.42 3.79
CA LEU A 58 -21.29 -11.06 5.13
C LEU A 58 -22.34 -10.30 5.96
N GLY A 59 -23.52 -9.99 5.41
CA GLY A 59 -24.53 -9.18 6.07
C GLY A 59 -24.12 -7.71 6.25
N ILE A 60 -23.20 -7.22 5.41
CA ILE A 60 -22.74 -5.84 5.42
C ILE A 60 -23.65 -4.99 4.52
N THR A 61 -24.15 -3.91 5.08
CA THR A 61 -24.98 -2.89 4.43
C THR A 61 -24.27 -1.55 4.51
N ASN A 62 -24.74 -0.57 3.76
CA ASN A 62 -24.22 0.79 3.87
C ASN A 62 -24.34 1.38 5.29
N GLN A 63 -25.36 0.93 6.06
CA GLN A 63 -25.62 1.43 7.41
C GLN A 63 -24.77 0.77 8.50
N ASN A 64 -24.29 -0.46 8.29
CA ASN A 64 -23.49 -1.19 9.28
C ASN A 64 -22.04 -1.42 8.84
N TYR A 65 -21.62 -0.83 7.71
CA TYR A 65 -20.24 -0.92 7.24
C TYR A 65 -19.30 -0.43 8.37
N PRO A 66 -18.28 -1.21 8.75
CA PRO A 66 -17.38 -0.84 9.84
C PRO A 66 -16.62 0.42 9.47
N LYS A 67 -16.40 1.31 10.43
CA LYS A 67 -15.52 2.47 10.27
C LYS A 67 -14.08 1.99 10.29
N ILE A 68 -13.43 2.03 9.14
CA ILE A 68 -12.04 1.59 8.97
C ILE A 68 -11.17 2.81 8.62
N ASP A 69 -10.08 2.99 9.36
CA ASP A 69 -9.04 3.98 9.06
C ASP A 69 -7.66 3.31 8.87
N GLY A 70 -6.62 4.08 8.55
CA GLY A 70 -5.28 3.53 8.38
C GLY A 70 -4.16 4.55 8.29
N SER A 71 -2.99 4.07 7.85
CA SER A 71 -1.80 4.87 7.60
C SER A 71 -1.72 5.32 6.14
N THR A 72 -0.81 6.26 5.84
CA THR A 72 -0.50 6.61 4.45
C THR A 72 -0.02 5.42 3.63
N SER A 73 0.75 4.50 4.23
CA SER A 73 1.25 3.29 3.52
C SER A 73 0.16 2.25 3.28
N THR A 74 -0.91 2.25 4.08
CA THR A 74 -1.96 1.23 4.02
C THR A 74 -3.28 1.70 3.42
N LEU A 75 -3.41 2.97 3.04
CA LEU A 75 -4.63 3.53 2.44
C LEU A 75 -5.14 2.72 1.24
N SER A 76 -4.23 2.17 0.42
CA SER A 76 -4.60 1.29 -0.70
C SER A 76 -5.29 0.00 -0.25
N ILE A 77 -4.89 -0.57 0.90
CA ILE A 77 -5.51 -1.75 1.50
C ILE A 77 -6.90 -1.39 2.04
N VAL A 78 -7.02 -0.26 2.75
CA VAL A 78 -8.32 0.22 3.26
C VAL A 78 -9.31 0.44 2.10
N ARG A 79 -8.85 1.06 1.00
CA ARG A 79 -9.65 1.23 -0.23
C ARG A 79 -10.01 -0.10 -0.86
N ALA A 80 -9.10 -1.06 -0.91
CA ALA A 80 -9.38 -2.39 -1.45
C ALA A 80 -10.46 -3.13 -0.63
N ILE A 81 -10.48 -2.96 0.70
CA ILE A 81 -11.55 -3.48 1.56
C ILE A 81 -12.89 -2.83 1.20
N ASN A 82 -12.94 -1.50 1.06
CA ASN A 82 -14.17 -0.82 0.64
C ASN A 82 -14.64 -1.30 -0.75
N GLN A 83 -13.73 -1.42 -1.71
CA GLN A 83 -14.02 -1.90 -3.07
C GLN A 83 -14.46 -3.37 -3.12
N ALA A 84 -14.10 -4.16 -2.13
CA ALA A 84 -14.62 -5.52 -1.98
C ALA A 84 -16.06 -5.53 -1.46
N MET A 85 -16.55 -4.43 -0.86
CA MET A 85 -17.88 -4.32 -0.26
C MET A 85 -18.85 -3.51 -1.13
N TYR A 86 -18.39 -2.46 -1.81
CA TYR A 86 -19.20 -1.57 -2.66
C TYR A 86 -18.92 -1.78 -4.15
N LEU A 87 -19.92 -1.54 -4.99
CA LEU A 87 -19.78 -1.58 -6.46
C LEU A 87 -19.32 -0.25 -7.08
N SER A 88 -19.29 0.82 -6.29
CA SER A 88 -18.86 2.17 -6.71
C SER A 88 -17.90 2.76 -5.68
N ASN A 89 -16.90 3.53 -6.12
CA ASN A 89 -16.04 4.32 -5.23
C ASN A 89 -16.71 5.63 -4.78
N GLU A 90 -17.83 6.03 -5.39
CA GLU A 90 -18.56 7.26 -5.03
C GLU A 90 -19.50 7.05 -3.81
N ASN A 91 -19.27 5.99 -3.02
CA ASN A 91 -20.07 5.64 -1.85
C ASN A 91 -19.72 6.50 -0.63
N ASP A 92 -20.66 6.61 0.31
CA ASP A 92 -20.52 7.44 1.52
C ASP A 92 -19.37 7.00 2.44
N ASN A 93 -18.90 5.75 2.32
CA ASN A 93 -17.89 5.14 3.17
C ASN A 93 -16.52 5.01 2.49
N PHE A 94 -16.33 5.58 1.29
CA PHE A 94 -15.06 5.46 0.57
C PHE A 94 -13.94 6.23 1.29
N PRO A 95 -12.81 5.59 1.61
CA PRO A 95 -11.72 6.23 2.34
C PRO A 95 -10.88 7.10 1.38
N GLU A 96 -11.19 8.40 1.36
CA GLU A 96 -10.47 9.38 0.54
C GLU A 96 -9.06 9.66 1.05
N THR A 97 -8.89 9.71 2.37
CA THR A 97 -7.60 9.92 3.02
C THR A 97 -7.43 8.97 4.20
N ALA A 98 -6.21 8.89 4.72
CA ALA A 98 -5.86 8.10 5.89
C ALA A 98 -5.34 9.05 6.99
N SER A 99 -5.72 8.82 8.24
CA SER A 99 -5.34 9.72 9.35
C SER A 99 -3.86 9.60 9.75
N LYS A 100 -3.15 8.56 9.30
CA LYS A 100 -1.77 8.17 9.69
C LYS A 100 -1.74 7.37 10.99
N THR A 101 -0.65 6.62 11.18
CA THR A 101 -0.51 5.61 12.24
C THR A 101 -0.90 6.09 13.63
N MET A 102 -0.30 7.17 14.15
CA MET A 102 -0.61 7.64 15.49
C MET A 102 -2.07 8.13 15.61
N PRO A 103 -2.56 9.05 14.77
CA PRO A 103 -3.95 9.46 14.80
C PRO A 103 -4.94 8.28 14.71
N SER A 104 -4.71 7.30 13.86
CA SER A 104 -5.58 6.12 13.75
C SER A 104 -5.60 5.28 15.04
N TYR A 105 -4.46 5.09 15.71
CA TYR A 105 -4.45 4.43 17.03
C TYR A 105 -5.24 5.21 18.07
N LYS A 106 -5.16 6.55 18.08
CA LYS A 106 -5.96 7.38 19.00
C LYS A 106 -7.46 7.23 18.73
N MET A 107 -7.87 7.27 17.47
CA MET A 107 -9.27 7.07 17.08
C MET A 107 -9.78 5.69 17.50
N LEU A 108 -8.98 4.64 17.35
CA LEU A 108 -9.35 3.29 17.79
C LEU A 108 -9.48 3.20 19.32
N ILE A 109 -8.49 3.72 20.06
CA ILE A 109 -8.51 3.73 21.53
C ILE A 109 -9.71 4.52 22.07
N ASN A 110 -10.10 5.60 21.39
CA ASN A 110 -11.27 6.41 21.74
C ASN A 110 -12.62 5.81 21.29
N GLY A 111 -12.61 4.70 20.54
CA GLY A 111 -13.82 4.07 19.99
C GLY A 111 -14.48 4.87 18.85
N GLU A 112 -13.72 5.72 18.16
CA GLU A 112 -14.20 6.52 17.02
C GLU A 112 -14.27 5.70 15.72
N VAL A 113 -13.43 4.67 15.63
CA VAL A 113 -13.36 3.70 14.52
C VAL A 113 -13.39 2.27 15.06
N ASP A 114 -13.86 1.35 14.23
CA ASP A 114 -14.01 -0.07 14.60
C ASP A 114 -12.73 -0.87 14.31
N MET A 115 -11.96 -0.44 13.30
CA MET A 115 -10.76 -1.12 12.84
C MET A 115 -9.75 -0.14 12.24
N ILE A 116 -8.47 -0.46 12.38
CA ILE A 116 -7.41 0.28 11.68
C ILE A 116 -6.48 -0.70 10.94
N ILE A 117 -5.99 -0.28 9.78
CA ILE A 117 -4.94 -0.98 9.04
C ILE A 117 -3.68 -0.13 9.13
N VAL A 118 -2.72 -0.51 9.97
CA VAL A 118 -1.52 0.29 10.25
C VAL A 118 -0.30 -0.60 10.55
N PRO A 119 0.93 -0.04 10.48
CA PRO A 119 2.11 -0.69 11.05
C PRO A 119 1.93 -1.00 12.55
N TYR A 120 2.74 -1.93 13.06
CA TYR A 120 2.70 -2.34 14.46
C TYR A 120 2.86 -1.15 15.42
N ALA A 121 2.19 -1.21 16.57
CA ALA A 121 2.18 -0.15 17.58
C ALA A 121 3.59 0.11 18.13
N SER A 122 3.94 1.37 18.37
CA SER A 122 5.12 1.72 19.17
C SER A 122 4.85 1.47 20.66
N SER A 123 5.89 1.47 21.49
CA SER A 123 5.77 1.41 22.96
C SER A 123 4.83 2.48 23.52
N ASP A 124 4.87 3.69 22.97
CA ASP A 124 4.04 4.81 23.40
C ASP A 124 2.54 4.56 23.14
N VAL A 125 2.22 3.95 22.00
CA VAL A 125 0.84 3.55 21.67
C VAL A 125 0.36 2.45 22.60
N LEU A 126 1.20 1.46 22.89
CA LEU A 126 0.86 0.38 23.82
C LEU A 126 0.58 0.94 25.23
N ALA A 127 1.44 1.84 25.72
CA ALA A 127 1.24 2.52 26.99
C ALA A 127 -0.02 3.42 26.99
N MET A 128 -0.32 4.09 25.87
CA MET A 128 -1.54 4.87 25.71
C MET A 128 -2.80 4.02 25.84
N ALA A 129 -2.83 2.85 25.20
CA ALA A 129 -3.95 1.92 25.27
C ALA A 129 -4.11 1.34 26.70
N GLU A 130 -3.00 0.96 27.34
CA GLU A 130 -3.00 0.49 28.72
C GLU A 130 -3.55 1.54 29.70
N ASN A 131 -3.09 2.79 29.58
CA ASN A 131 -3.58 3.91 30.40
C ASN A 131 -5.07 4.21 30.16
N ALA A 132 -5.58 3.94 28.96
CA ALA A 132 -7.01 4.05 28.63
C ALA A 132 -7.83 2.83 29.07
N GLY A 133 -7.20 1.77 29.59
CA GLY A 133 -7.87 0.51 29.91
C GLY A 133 -8.38 -0.25 28.68
N VAL A 134 -7.84 0.04 27.50
CA VAL A 134 -8.23 -0.56 26.23
C VAL A 134 -7.25 -1.66 25.86
N LYS A 135 -7.76 -2.87 25.64
CA LYS A 135 -6.97 -3.97 25.09
C LYS A 135 -6.98 -3.90 23.56
N LEU A 136 -5.81 -3.69 22.96
CA LEU A 136 -5.64 -3.78 21.51
C LEU A 136 -5.49 -5.24 21.06
N GLU A 137 -6.15 -5.60 19.96
CA GLU A 137 -6.02 -6.90 19.30
C GLU A 137 -5.33 -6.73 17.94
N PHE A 138 -4.34 -7.57 17.65
CA PHE A 138 -3.50 -7.45 16.47
C PHE A 138 -3.66 -8.67 15.56
N PHE A 139 -3.92 -8.42 14.27
CA PHE A 139 -4.06 -9.45 13.24
C PHE A 139 -3.07 -9.17 12.09
N PRO A 140 -2.08 -10.05 11.83
CA PRO A 140 -1.14 -9.85 10.75
C PRO A 140 -1.79 -10.14 9.40
N ILE A 141 -1.82 -9.15 8.50
CA ILE A 141 -2.42 -9.27 7.16
C ILE A 141 -1.43 -9.09 6.01
N ALA A 142 -0.28 -8.46 6.28
CA ALA A 142 0.73 -8.15 5.28
C ALA A 142 2.11 -8.07 5.94
N ALA A 143 3.15 -8.32 5.14
CA ALA A 143 4.52 -7.97 5.48
C ALA A 143 4.81 -6.54 4.99
N GLU A 144 5.58 -5.78 5.77
CA GLU A 144 6.03 -4.44 5.43
C GLU A 144 7.55 -4.36 5.58
N ALA A 145 8.19 -3.46 4.83
CA ALA A 145 9.63 -3.27 4.87
C ALA A 145 9.96 -1.79 4.99
N LEU A 146 10.91 -1.47 5.86
CA LEU A 146 11.52 -0.15 5.92
C LEU A 146 12.76 -0.15 5.02
N VAL A 147 12.76 0.73 4.03
CA VAL A 147 13.85 0.84 3.05
C VAL A 147 14.62 2.12 3.29
N PHE A 148 15.93 1.98 3.49
CA PHE A 148 16.86 3.10 3.55
C PHE A 148 17.30 3.47 2.14
N ILE A 149 17.24 4.76 1.83
CA ILE A 149 17.59 5.29 0.52
C ILE A 149 18.78 6.22 0.69
N THR A 150 19.78 6.07 -0.18
CA THR A 150 20.96 6.94 -0.23
C THR A 150 21.00 7.70 -1.55
N PRO A 151 21.79 8.79 -1.65
CA PRO A 151 22.08 9.44 -2.93
C PRO A 151 22.66 8.43 -3.94
N LYS A 152 22.36 8.63 -5.23
CA LYS A 152 22.76 7.72 -6.32
C LYS A 152 24.29 7.61 -6.47
N GLU A 153 25.01 8.65 -6.08
CA GLU A 153 26.46 8.76 -6.19
C GLU A 153 27.17 7.93 -5.11
N ASN A 154 26.48 7.59 -4.03
CA ASN A 154 27.00 6.76 -2.97
C ASN A 154 27.04 5.30 -3.43
N LYS A 155 28.24 4.71 -3.38
CA LYS A 155 28.51 3.31 -3.80
C LYS A 155 28.54 2.32 -2.65
N ALA A 156 28.22 2.75 -1.43
CA ALA A 156 28.10 1.84 -0.29
C ALA A 156 27.03 0.78 -0.60
N GLU A 157 27.38 -0.48 -0.39
CA GLU A 157 26.52 -1.64 -0.64
C GLU A 157 26.56 -2.58 0.57
N ASN A 158 25.55 -3.43 0.72
CA ASN A 158 25.47 -4.45 1.78
C ASN A 158 25.61 -3.88 3.20
N ILE A 159 25.04 -2.70 3.45
CA ILE A 159 25.00 -2.09 4.78
C ILE A 159 24.22 -3.02 5.72
N SER A 160 24.88 -3.51 6.78
CA SER A 160 24.30 -4.45 7.73
C SER A 160 23.36 -3.76 8.71
N MET A 161 22.52 -4.56 9.40
CA MET A 161 21.67 -4.04 10.46
C MET A 161 22.49 -3.40 11.58
N GLU A 162 23.64 -3.99 11.97
CA GLU A 162 24.50 -3.37 13.00
C GLU A 162 25.01 -2.00 12.54
N GLN A 163 25.38 -1.85 11.27
CA GLN A 163 25.82 -0.56 10.72
C GLN A 163 24.68 0.46 10.69
N VAL A 164 23.44 0.04 10.39
CA VAL A 164 22.26 0.90 10.49
C VAL A 164 22.05 1.37 11.94
N CYS A 165 22.18 0.48 12.93
CA CYS A 165 22.13 0.85 14.34
C CYS A 165 23.23 1.86 14.69
N GLU A 166 24.47 1.64 14.23
CA GLU A 166 25.58 2.59 14.47
C GLU A 166 25.31 3.97 13.87
N ILE A 167 24.64 4.04 12.71
CA ILE A 167 24.29 5.30 12.05
C ILE A 167 23.20 6.05 12.84
N TYR A 168 22.14 5.35 13.26
CA TYR A 168 20.92 5.98 13.78
C TYR A 168 20.84 6.05 15.31
N LEU A 169 21.51 5.15 16.04
CA LEU A 169 21.52 5.11 17.50
C LEU A 169 22.77 5.76 18.08
N ASN A 170 23.93 5.26 17.64
CA ASN A 170 25.20 5.55 18.29
C ASN A 170 25.92 6.75 17.65
N TYR A 171 25.44 7.22 16.50
CA TYR A 171 26.14 8.19 15.66
C TYR A 171 27.62 7.81 15.41
N GLY A 172 27.91 6.51 15.39
CA GLY A 172 29.25 5.94 15.32
C GLY A 172 29.86 5.95 13.91
N ILE A 173 29.01 6.11 12.88
CA ILE A 173 29.43 6.15 11.47
C ILE A 173 29.02 7.50 10.86
N ALA A 174 30.00 8.42 10.77
CA ALA A 174 29.78 9.78 10.27
C ALA A 174 30.23 10.02 8.83
N ASN A 175 30.79 9.01 8.14
CA ASN A 175 31.30 9.16 6.78
C ASN A 175 31.07 7.89 5.96
N TRP A 176 30.61 8.06 4.72
CA TRP A 176 30.29 6.96 3.80
C TRP A 176 31.49 6.07 3.46
N SER A 177 32.73 6.59 3.56
CA SER A 177 33.94 5.79 3.33
C SER A 177 34.10 4.62 4.31
N ALA A 178 33.54 4.73 5.53
CA ALA A 178 33.52 3.64 6.50
C ALA A 178 32.63 2.45 6.05
N LEU A 179 31.74 2.70 5.08
CA LEU A 179 30.79 1.72 4.52
C LEU A 179 31.16 1.34 3.07
N GLY A 180 32.37 1.66 2.62
CA GLY A 180 32.81 1.41 1.24
C GLY A 180 32.25 2.41 0.21
N GLY A 181 31.62 3.49 0.66
CA GLY A 181 31.12 4.58 -0.17
C GLY A 181 32.19 5.63 -0.50
N THR A 182 31.74 6.77 -1.02
CA THR A 182 32.62 7.92 -1.29
C THR A 182 33.11 8.56 0.01
N ASN A 183 34.25 9.24 -0.01
CA ASN A 183 34.68 10.04 1.14
C ASN A 183 33.80 11.30 1.25
N SER A 184 32.67 11.17 1.93
CA SER A 184 31.65 12.18 2.07
C SER A 184 30.94 11.99 3.41
N GLU A 185 30.53 13.09 4.02
CA GLU A 185 29.78 13.07 5.27
C GLU A 185 28.49 12.24 5.13
N LEU A 186 28.20 11.46 6.16
CA LEU A 186 26.97 10.69 6.29
C LEU A 186 26.04 11.46 7.23
N VAL A 187 24.89 11.88 6.69
CA VAL A 187 23.86 12.58 7.46
C VAL A 187 22.62 11.69 7.54
N PRO A 188 22.31 11.08 8.70
CA PRO A 188 21.09 10.31 8.88
C PRO A 188 19.88 11.25 8.91
N ILE A 189 18.82 10.87 8.19
CA ILE A 189 17.56 11.62 8.16
C ILE A 189 16.47 10.72 8.74
N CYS A 190 15.79 11.21 9.78
CA CYS A 190 14.62 10.58 10.38
C CYS A 190 13.35 11.36 10.03
N ARG A 191 12.21 10.69 10.18
CA ARG A 191 10.91 11.34 10.07
C ARG A 191 10.43 11.82 11.44
N ASN A 192 9.38 12.63 11.41
CA ASN A 192 8.61 13.00 12.58
C ASN A 192 8.09 11.77 13.35
N SER A 193 8.08 11.85 14.68
CA SER A 193 7.72 10.76 15.61
C SER A 193 6.30 10.24 15.46
N ASP A 194 5.38 11.05 14.95
CA ASP A 194 3.99 10.68 14.67
C ASP A 194 3.81 9.92 13.34
N SER A 195 4.88 9.63 12.60
CA SER A 195 4.82 8.88 11.34
C SER A 195 4.96 7.37 11.54
N GLY A 196 4.20 6.59 10.74
CA GLY A 196 4.27 5.12 10.80
C GLY A 196 5.63 4.54 10.47
N SER A 197 6.36 5.13 9.52
CA SER A 197 7.74 4.75 9.20
C SER A 197 8.71 5.00 10.36
N GLN A 198 8.44 6.01 11.20
CA GLN A 198 9.23 6.27 12.40
C GLN A 198 8.91 5.25 13.49
N SER A 199 7.64 4.90 13.69
CA SER A 199 7.27 3.79 14.58
C SER A 199 7.88 2.46 14.11
N GLN A 200 7.96 2.23 12.79
CA GLN A 200 8.66 1.08 12.25
C GLN A 200 10.16 1.14 12.48
N MET A 201 10.79 2.31 12.32
CA MET A 201 12.20 2.50 12.63
C MET A 201 12.49 2.12 14.09
N GLU A 202 11.66 2.59 15.01
CA GLU A 202 11.76 2.30 16.45
C GLU A 202 11.52 0.82 16.78
N ASN A 203 10.59 0.17 16.07
CA ASN A 203 10.32 -1.25 16.24
C ASN A 203 11.40 -2.15 15.62
N LEU A 204 12.03 -1.73 14.52
CA LEU A 204 13.03 -2.49 13.78
C LEU A 204 14.44 -2.29 14.32
N ILE A 205 14.77 -1.08 14.75
CA ILE A 205 16.03 -0.71 15.40
C ILE A 205 15.75 -0.61 16.91
N PRO A 206 15.72 -1.75 17.63
CA PRO A 206 15.55 -1.72 19.08
C PRO A 206 16.68 -0.89 19.70
N GLU A 207 16.30 0.01 20.63
CA GLU A 207 17.15 0.97 21.37
C GLU A 207 17.26 2.43 20.83
N ILE A 208 16.24 2.98 20.16
CA ILE A 208 16.17 4.44 19.86
C ILE A 208 15.91 5.33 21.11
N PHE A 209 15.49 4.76 22.24
CA PHE A 209 15.23 5.54 23.46
C PHE A 209 15.79 4.87 24.71
N ILE A 210 17.00 5.29 25.12
CA ILE A 210 17.48 5.27 26.52
C ILE A 210 18.11 6.63 26.81
#